data_AF-A0A8T3M582-F1
#
_entry.id   AF-A0A8T3M582-F1
#
_cell.length_a   1.000
_cell.length_b   1.000
_cell.length_c   1.000
_cell.angle_alpha   90.00
_cell.angle_beta   90.00
_cell.angle_gamma   90.00
#
_symmetry.space_group_name_H-M   'P 1'
#
loop_
_entity.id
_entity.type
_entity.pdbx_description
1 polymer ?
#
loop_
_entity_poly.entity_id
_entity_poly.type
_entity_poly.pdbx_seq_one_letter_code
_entity_poly.pdbx_strand_id
1 'polypeptide(L)'
;LSDSTRQPTERTANMYRFRLELAPRATVELPVTERQALMESYALTNLTQRDLELFITRRYVDAETRSALNRLLDLKTRIAQIDARVAAADREIEEISQDQERVRENIRALGSTPEARALIARYVARAGEQETRIETLRNERRAVSEERARMQTELDAMIRSFALDRRF
;
A
#
# COMPACT_ATOMS: atom_id res chain seq x y z
N LEU A 1 37.98 -1.93 -9.59
CA LEU A 1 38.58 -2.17 -10.94
C LEU A 1 38.09 -3.53 -11.44
N SER A 2 37.76 -3.64 -12.72
CA SER A 2 37.45 -4.93 -13.34
C SER A 2 38.72 -5.76 -13.55
N ASP A 3 38.56 -7.07 -13.69
CA ASP A 3 39.69 -8.01 -13.92
C ASP A 3 40.42 -7.74 -15.25
N SER A 4 39.77 -7.01 -16.18
CA SER A 4 40.35 -6.58 -17.45
C SER A 4 41.23 -5.33 -17.35
N THR A 5 41.26 -4.65 -16.19
CA THR A 5 42.04 -3.43 -16.01
C THR A 5 43.43 -3.76 -15.47
N ARG A 6 44.47 -3.19 -16.08
CA ARG A 6 45.86 -3.30 -15.59
C ARG A 6 45.94 -2.93 -14.11
N GLN A 7 46.69 -3.69 -13.31
CA GLN A 7 46.80 -3.38 -11.89
C GLN A 7 47.45 -2.02 -11.64
N PRO A 8 46.90 -1.23 -10.70
CA PRO A 8 47.46 0.06 -10.32
C PRO A 8 48.80 -0.15 -9.62
N THR A 9 49.74 0.76 -9.84
CA THR A 9 51.05 0.78 -9.17
C THR A 9 50.93 1.11 -7.69
N GLU A 10 49.91 1.90 -7.33
CA GLU A 10 49.60 2.23 -5.95
C GLU A 10 48.08 2.33 -5.77
N ARG A 11 47.58 1.81 -4.65
CA ARG A 11 46.17 1.88 -4.26
C ARG A 11 46.06 2.46 -2.86
N THR A 12 45.35 3.57 -2.73
CA THR A 12 44.94 4.13 -1.43
C THR A 12 43.44 3.95 -1.22
N ALA A 13 42.90 4.39 -0.08
CA ALA A 13 41.47 4.26 0.23
C ALA A 13 40.56 4.87 -0.85
N ASN A 14 41.00 5.96 -1.49
CA ASN A 14 40.17 6.77 -2.39
C ASN A 14 40.77 6.94 -3.79
N MET A 15 41.94 6.38 -4.10
CA MET A 15 42.63 6.62 -5.38
C MET A 15 43.38 5.40 -5.91
N TYR A 16 43.43 5.30 -7.23
CA TYR A 16 44.27 4.38 -7.99
C TYR A 16 45.31 5.18 -8.79
N ARG A 17 46.59 4.79 -8.72
CA ARG A 17 47.67 5.41 -9.50
C ARG A 17 48.24 4.40 -10.49
N PHE A 18 48.32 4.79 -11.76
CA PHE A 18 48.87 3.98 -12.84
C PHE A 18 50.15 4.63 -13.36
N ARG A 19 51.26 3.88 -13.38
CA ARG A 19 52.49 4.31 -14.04
C ARG A 19 52.56 3.72 -15.44
N LEU A 20 52.80 4.58 -16.42
CA LEU A 20 53.00 4.23 -17.83
C LEU A 20 54.35 4.81 -18.27
N GLU A 21 55.19 3.96 -18.85
CA GLU A 21 56.44 4.40 -19.50
C GLU A 21 56.12 4.73 -20.96
N LEU A 22 56.49 5.93 -21.42
CA LEU A 22 56.20 6.43 -22.76
C LEU A 22 57.50 6.80 -23.48
N ALA A 23 57.66 6.30 -24.71
CA ALA A 23 58.75 6.73 -25.58
C ALA A 23 58.49 8.15 -26.14
N PRO A 24 59.53 8.90 -26.56
CA PRO A 24 59.35 10.22 -27.16
C PRO A 24 58.40 10.16 -28.36
N ARG A 25 57.37 11.02 -28.35
CA ARG A 25 56.31 11.09 -29.38
C ARG A 25 55.41 9.85 -29.50
N ALA A 26 55.41 8.94 -28.52
CA ALA A 26 54.46 7.82 -28.47
C ALA A 26 53.18 8.20 -27.71
N THR A 27 52.04 7.66 -28.15
CA THR A 27 50.75 7.74 -27.47
C THR A 27 50.35 6.34 -27.02
N VAL A 28 50.00 6.17 -25.75
CA VAL A 28 49.48 4.91 -25.20
C VAL A 28 48.14 5.19 -24.55
N GLU A 29 47.12 4.41 -24.94
CA GLU A 29 45.83 4.41 -24.29
C GLU A 29 45.83 3.40 -23.14
N LEU A 30 45.40 3.84 -21.94
CA LEU A 30 45.18 2.96 -20.80
C LEU A 30 43.68 2.88 -20.51
N PRO A 31 42.99 1.84 -20.98
CA PRO A 31 41.59 1.63 -20.62
C PRO A 31 41.49 1.23 -19.14
N VAL A 32 40.92 2.11 -18.32
CA VAL A 32 40.61 1.84 -16.90
C VAL A 32 39.11 1.58 -16.81
N THR A 33 38.73 0.35 -16.41
CA THR A 33 37.33 -0.02 -16.22
C THR A 33 37.05 -0.29 -14.75
N GLU A 34 36.07 0.41 -14.20
CA GLU A 34 35.62 0.23 -12.83
C GLU A 34 34.27 -0.49 -12.81
N ARG A 35 34.16 -1.49 -11.93
CA ARG A 35 32.88 -2.11 -11.59
C ARG A 35 32.50 -1.57 -10.22
N GLN A 36 31.41 -0.83 -10.16
CA GLN A 36 30.78 -0.43 -8.90
C GLN A 36 29.55 -1.32 -8.69
N ALA A 37 29.42 -1.85 -7.48
CA ALA A 37 28.18 -2.51 -7.08
C ALA A 37 27.17 -1.40 -6.73
N LEU A 38 26.09 -1.31 -7.50
CA LEU A 38 24.96 -0.46 -7.16
C LEU A 38 24.05 -1.25 -6.22
N MET A 39 23.71 -0.66 -5.08
CA MET A 39 22.72 -1.21 -4.16
C MET A 39 21.50 -0.30 -4.18
N GLU A 40 20.38 -0.83 -4.67
CA GLU A 40 19.07 -0.16 -4.62
C GLU A 40 18.22 -0.83 -3.55
N SER A 41 17.69 -0.05 -2.60
CA SER A 41 16.80 -0.55 -1.55
C SER A 41 15.37 -0.10 -1.80
N TYR A 42 14.43 -1.04 -1.77
CA TYR A 42 13.01 -0.78 -1.97
C TYR A 42 12.21 -1.24 -0.75
N ALA A 43 11.34 -0.37 -0.25
CA ALA A 43 10.46 -0.70 0.87
C ALA A 43 9.17 -1.36 0.37
N LEU A 44 8.91 -2.60 0.79
CA LEU A 44 7.71 -3.38 0.39
C LEU A 44 6.40 -2.74 0.86
N THR A 45 6.45 -1.92 1.91
CA THR A 45 5.29 -1.17 2.42
C THR A 45 4.68 -0.26 1.37
N ASN A 46 5.51 0.36 0.52
CA ASN A 46 5.08 1.29 -0.53
C ASN A 46 5.05 0.68 -1.93
N LEU A 47 5.20 -0.63 -2.05
CA LEU A 47 5.18 -1.31 -3.35
C LEU A 47 3.84 -1.10 -4.05
N THR A 48 3.91 -0.63 -5.30
CA THR A 48 2.78 -0.50 -6.22
C THR A 48 2.89 -1.52 -7.37
N GLN A 49 1.80 -1.68 -8.13
CA GLN A 49 1.81 -2.52 -9.32
C GLN A 49 2.78 -2.02 -10.39
N ARG A 50 2.95 -0.70 -10.51
CA ARG A 50 3.93 -0.07 -11.41
C ARG A 50 5.37 -0.42 -11.03
N ASP A 51 5.67 -0.50 -9.74
CA ASP A 51 7.00 -0.89 -9.26
C ASP A 51 7.29 -2.35 -9.62
N LEU A 52 6.29 -3.23 -9.52
CA LEU A 52 6.42 -4.62 -9.92
C LEU A 52 6.65 -4.77 -11.44
N GLU A 53 5.95 -4.00 -12.27
CA GLU A 53 6.17 -3.97 -13.73
C GLU A 53 7.60 -3.54 -14.08
N LEU A 54 8.16 -2.57 -13.34
CA LEU A 54 9.54 -2.14 -13.50
C LEU A 54 10.52 -3.28 -13.17
N PHE A 55 10.30 -4.00 -12.06
CA PHE A 55 11.15 -5.13 -11.67
C PHE A 55 11.09 -6.29 -12.67
N ILE A 56 9.92 -6.55 -13.25
CA ILE A 56 9.73 -7.58 -14.29
C ILE A 56 10.47 -7.18 -15.57
N THR A 57 10.27 -5.94 -16.04
CA THR A 57 10.84 -5.45 -17.30
C THR A 57 12.36 -5.45 -17.26
N ARG A 58 12.94 -5.09 -16.10
CA ARG A 58 14.40 -5.06 -15.89
C ARG A 58 15.01 -6.40 -15.49
N ARG A 59 14.22 -7.48 -15.43
CA ARG A 59 14.62 -8.83 -14.97
C ARG A 59 15.35 -8.83 -13.61
N TYR A 60 14.96 -7.92 -12.72
CA TYR A 60 15.55 -7.82 -11.38
C TYR A 60 15.07 -8.90 -10.42
N VAL A 61 14.03 -9.65 -10.81
CA VAL A 61 13.36 -10.63 -9.97
C VAL A 61 13.14 -11.93 -10.72
N ASP A 62 13.36 -13.06 -10.05
CA ASP A 62 13.05 -14.38 -10.57
C ASP A 62 11.53 -14.67 -10.54
N ALA A 63 11.12 -15.82 -11.08
CA ALA A 63 9.72 -16.22 -11.14
C ALA A 63 9.08 -16.41 -9.75
N GLU A 64 9.85 -16.89 -8.78
CA GLU A 64 9.38 -17.11 -7.42
C GLU A 64 9.10 -15.79 -6.71
N THR A 65 10.05 -14.84 -6.79
CA THR A 65 9.92 -13.47 -6.29
C THR A 65 8.65 -12.82 -6.86
N ARG A 66 8.46 -12.93 -8.18
CA ARG A 66 7.34 -12.32 -8.88
C ARG A 66 6.01 -12.86 -8.35
N SER A 67 5.92 -14.17 -8.18
CA SER A 67 4.76 -14.83 -7.60
C SER A 67 4.48 -14.33 -6.18
N ALA A 68 5.50 -14.18 -5.34
CA ALA A 68 5.34 -13.65 -3.98
C ALA A 68 4.87 -12.19 -3.98
N LEU A 69 5.47 -11.32 -4.80
CA LEU A 69 5.08 -9.90 -4.92
C LEU A 69 3.66 -9.75 -5.46
N ASN A 70 3.22 -10.59 -6.39
CA ASN A 70 1.84 -10.60 -6.88
C ASN A 70 0.83 -10.91 -5.76
N ARG A 71 1.12 -11.92 -4.91
CA ARG A 71 0.26 -12.25 -3.76
C ARG A 71 0.17 -11.09 -2.76
N LEU A 72 1.30 -10.43 -2.51
CA LEU A 72 1.38 -9.26 -1.64
C LEU A 72 0.50 -8.11 -2.18
N LEU A 73 0.56 -7.84 -3.49
CA LEU A 73 -0.30 -6.83 -4.12
C LEU A 73 -1.79 -7.20 -4.08
N ASP A 74 -2.13 -8.47 -4.28
CA ASP A 74 -3.52 -8.94 -4.18
C ASP A 74 -4.07 -8.72 -2.76
N LEU A 75 -3.31 -9.09 -1.73
CA LEU A 75 -3.68 -8.83 -0.32
C LEU A 75 -3.89 -7.34 -0.05
N LYS A 76 -2.96 -6.46 -0.50
CA LYS A 76 -3.11 -5.01 -0.35
C LYS A 76 -4.36 -4.49 -1.05
N THR A 77 -4.67 -5.01 -2.23
CA THR A 77 -5.86 -4.63 -3.01
C THR A 77 -7.14 -5.02 -2.28
N ARG A 78 -7.20 -6.24 -1.73
CA ARG A 78 -8.35 -6.71 -0.94
C ARG A 78 -8.54 -5.89 0.33
N ILE A 79 -7.46 -5.57 1.04
CA ILE A 79 -7.52 -4.70 2.22
C ILE A 79 -8.08 -3.32 1.85
N ALA A 80 -7.61 -2.72 0.75
CA ALA A 80 -8.11 -1.43 0.29
C ALA A 80 -9.61 -1.47 -0.09
N GLN A 81 -10.07 -2.57 -0.70
CA GLN A 81 -11.50 -2.77 -0.98
C GLN A 81 -12.33 -2.89 0.29
N ILE A 82 -11.84 -3.61 1.31
CA ILE A 82 -12.49 -3.70 2.61
C ILE A 82 -12.55 -2.33 3.29
N ASP A 83 -11.48 -1.55 3.26
CA ASP A 83 -11.43 -0.19 3.81
C ASP A 83 -12.47 0.73 3.15
N ALA A 84 -12.62 0.63 1.84
CA ALA A 84 -13.66 1.37 1.12
C ALA A 84 -15.08 0.96 1.56
N ARG A 85 -15.32 -0.33 1.81
CA ARG A 85 -16.61 -0.84 2.30
C ARG A 85 -16.91 -0.37 3.73
N VAL A 86 -15.92 -0.39 4.62
CA VAL A 86 -16.04 0.14 5.99
C VAL A 86 -16.41 1.63 5.94
N ALA A 87 -15.66 2.42 5.16
CA ALA A 87 -15.91 3.84 5.03
C ALA A 87 -17.28 4.16 4.39
N ALA A 88 -17.81 3.28 3.53
CA ALA A 88 -19.15 3.42 2.98
C ALA A 88 -20.23 3.13 4.03
N ALA A 89 -20.08 2.05 4.81
CA ALA A 89 -21.00 1.70 5.88
C ALA A 89 -21.05 2.78 6.97
N ASP A 90 -19.89 3.32 7.36
CA ASP A 90 -19.83 4.41 8.35
C ASP A 90 -20.52 5.69 7.87
N ARG A 91 -20.36 6.03 6.57
CA ARG A 91 -21.07 7.17 5.96
C ARG A 91 -22.59 6.96 5.98
N GLU A 92 -23.06 5.78 5.60
CA GLU A 92 -24.51 5.50 5.60
C GLU A 92 -25.11 5.54 7.02
N ILE A 93 -24.39 5.02 8.02
CA ILE A 93 -24.81 5.11 9.43
C ILE A 93 -24.92 6.58 9.89
N GLU A 94 -23.92 7.40 9.55
CA GLU A 94 -23.90 8.82 9.89
C GLU A 94 -25.06 9.58 9.23
N GLU A 95 -25.28 9.37 7.93
CA GLU A 95 -26.39 9.97 7.17
C GLU A 95 -27.75 9.63 7.78
N ILE A 96 -27.98 8.36 8.13
CA ILE A 96 -29.23 7.93 8.77
C ILE A 96 -29.39 8.60 10.15
N SER A 97 -28.31 8.68 10.93
CA SER A 97 -28.34 9.27 12.28
C SER A 97 -28.68 10.76 12.24
N GLN A 98 -28.07 11.51 11.31
CA GLN A 98 -28.37 12.93 11.09
C GLN A 98 -29.81 13.15 10.61
N ASP A 99 -30.31 12.28 9.73
CA ASP A 99 -31.69 12.35 9.26
C ASP A 99 -32.70 12.13 10.40
N GLN A 100 -32.43 11.18 11.30
CA GLN A 100 -33.27 10.93 12.46
C GLN A 100 -33.29 12.13 13.42
N GLU A 101 -32.13 12.76 13.65
CA GLU A 101 -32.03 13.98 14.46
C GLU A 101 -32.85 15.13 13.87
N ARG A 102 -32.70 15.39 12.58
CA ARG A 102 -33.45 16.43 11.87
C ARG A 102 -34.96 16.19 11.93
N VAL A 103 -35.42 14.96 11.74
CA VAL A 103 -36.86 14.66 11.82
C VAL A 103 -37.39 14.82 13.25
N ARG A 104 -36.62 14.42 14.26
CA ARG A 104 -36.97 14.63 15.67
C ARG A 104 -37.10 16.11 16.01
N GLU A 105 -36.22 16.96 15.50
CA GLU A 105 -36.31 18.42 15.66
C GLU A 105 -37.54 19.00 14.96
N ASN A 106 -37.81 18.58 13.73
CA ASN A 106 -39.00 19.00 13.00
C ASN A 106 -40.30 18.63 13.76
N ILE A 107 -40.38 17.42 14.32
CA ILE A 107 -41.53 16.98 15.13
C ILE A 107 -41.67 17.85 16.38
N ARG A 108 -40.57 18.16 17.07
CA ARG A 108 -40.59 19.04 18.25
C ARG A 108 -41.10 20.45 17.90
N ALA A 109 -40.71 20.97 16.74
CA ALA A 109 -41.12 22.30 16.27
C ALA A 109 -42.60 22.38 15.88
N LEU A 110 -43.17 21.30 15.31
CA LEU A 110 -44.57 21.25 14.85
C LEU A 110 -45.61 21.06 15.98
N GLY A 111 -45.17 20.69 17.19
CA GLY A 111 -46.04 20.54 18.36
C GLY A 111 -47.16 19.50 18.20
N SER A 112 -48.31 19.72 18.86
CA SER A 112 -49.45 18.79 18.88
C SER A 112 -50.47 19.03 17.75
N THR A 113 -50.03 19.54 16.60
CA THR A 113 -50.91 19.78 15.46
C THR A 113 -51.40 18.46 14.83
N PRO A 114 -52.59 18.43 14.20
CA PRO A 114 -53.05 17.26 13.46
C PRO A 114 -52.05 16.77 12.40
N GLU A 115 -51.37 17.70 11.73
CA GLU A 115 -50.31 17.45 10.75
C GLU A 115 -49.09 16.77 11.38
N ALA A 116 -48.73 17.15 12.61
CA ALA A 116 -47.67 16.50 13.37
C ALA A 116 -47.99 15.04 13.68
N ARG A 117 -49.26 14.68 13.96
CA ARG A 117 -49.64 13.28 14.22
C ARG A 117 -49.43 12.36 13.03
N ALA A 118 -49.80 12.80 11.82
CA ALA A 118 -49.56 12.03 10.60
C ALA A 118 -48.06 11.89 10.29
N LEU A 119 -47.27 12.95 10.55
CA LEU A 119 -45.82 12.94 10.37
C LEU A 119 -45.12 12.00 11.37
N ILE A 120 -45.54 12.00 12.64
CA ILE A 120 -45.03 11.10 13.69
C ILE A 120 -45.25 9.64 13.30
N ALA A 121 -46.45 9.29 12.81
CA ALA A 121 -46.74 7.91 12.41
C ALA A 121 -45.82 7.43 11.28
N ARG A 122 -45.59 8.28 10.26
CA ARG A 122 -44.62 8.00 9.18
C ARG A 122 -43.18 7.89 9.69
N TYR A 123 -42.79 8.75 10.62
CA TYR A 123 -41.45 8.73 11.23
C TYR A 123 -41.20 7.43 11.99
N VAL A 124 -42.13 6.97 12.83
CA VAL A 124 -41.98 5.74 13.61
C VAL A 124 -41.77 4.52 12.69
N ALA A 125 -42.54 4.42 11.61
CA ALA A 125 -42.36 3.35 10.63
C ALA A 125 -40.96 3.39 9.99
N ARG A 126 -40.54 4.57 9.51
CA ARG A 126 -39.21 4.75 8.90
C ARG A 126 -38.06 4.52 9.88
N ALA A 127 -38.22 4.92 11.14
CA ALA A 127 -37.23 4.73 12.18
C ALA A 127 -36.96 3.23 12.44
N GLY A 128 -38.00 2.39 12.40
CA GLY A 128 -37.85 0.93 12.52
C GLY A 128 -37.03 0.33 11.37
N GLU A 129 -37.32 0.73 10.12
CA GLU A 129 -36.55 0.31 8.95
C GLU A 129 -35.09 0.77 9.02
N GLN A 130 -34.87 2.02 9.41
CA GLN A 130 -33.54 2.62 9.58
C GLN A 130 -32.73 1.93 10.69
N GLU A 131 -33.35 1.57 11.82
CA GLU A 131 -32.66 0.87 12.91
C GLU A 131 -32.22 -0.53 12.46
N THR A 132 -33.07 -1.25 11.73
CA THR A 132 -32.73 -2.55 11.15
C THR A 132 -31.58 -2.43 10.15
N ARG A 133 -31.57 -1.36 9.34
CA ARG A 133 -30.48 -1.07 8.40
C ARG A 133 -29.17 -0.75 9.13
N ILE A 134 -29.21 0.09 10.18
CA ILE A 134 -28.05 0.40 11.01
C ILE A 134 -27.48 -0.86 11.65
N GLU A 135 -28.33 -1.73 12.21
CA GLU A 135 -27.89 -2.99 12.80
C GLU A 135 -27.18 -3.88 11.77
N THR A 136 -27.76 -4.00 10.58
CA THR A 136 -27.15 -4.72 9.45
C THR A 136 -25.78 -4.15 9.10
N LEU A 137 -25.68 -2.83 8.91
CA LEU A 137 -24.43 -2.15 8.57
C LEU A 137 -23.37 -2.32 9.67
N ARG A 138 -23.76 -2.27 10.94
CA ARG A 138 -22.84 -2.50 12.07
C ARG A 138 -22.30 -3.93 12.09
N ASN A 139 -23.14 -4.91 11.79
CA ASN A 139 -22.75 -6.31 11.70
C ASN A 139 -21.82 -6.56 10.50
N GLU A 140 -22.17 -6.02 9.33
CA GLU A 140 -21.31 -6.07 8.14
C GLU A 140 -19.95 -5.42 8.41
N ARG A 141 -19.94 -4.21 8.98
CA ARG A 141 -18.71 -3.48 9.36
C ARG A 141 -17.84 -4.30 10.30
N ARG A 142 -18.43 -4.96 11.30
CA ARG A 142 -17.71 -5.82 12.24
C ARG A 142 -17.07 -7.02 11.51
N ALA A 143 -17.85 -7.72 10.70
CA ALA A 143 -17.38 -8.88 9.96
C ALA A 143 -16.21 -8.53 9.02
N VAL A 144 -16.34 -7.46 8.23
CA VAL A 144 -15.27 -7.06 7.30
C VAL A 144 -14.06 -6.48 8.04
N SER A 145 -14.23 -5.86 9.21
CA SER A 145 -13.10 -5.37 10.03
C SER A 145 -12.28 -6.52 10.61
N GLU A 146 -12.94 -7.60 11.06
CA GLU A 146 -12.25 -8.82 11.48
C GLU A 146 -11.48 -9.47 10.33
N GLU A 147 -12.07 -9.52 9.14
CA GLU A 147 -11.41 -10.00 7.92
C GLU A 147 -10.20 -9.14 7.56
N ARG A 148 -10.33 -7.82 7.61
CA ARG A 148 -9.24 -6.87 7.41
C ARG A 148 -8.06 -7.13 8.35
N ALA A 149 -8.34 -7.32 9.64
CA ALA A 149 -7.29 -7.55 10.64
C ALA A 149 -6.52 -8.86 10.37
N ARG A 150 -7.23 -9.91 9.93
CA ARG A 150 -6.61 -11.17 9.49
C ARG A 150 -5.73 -10.97 8.27
N MET A 151 -6.24 -10.31 7.22
CA MET A 151 -5.47 -10.03 6.01
C MET A 151 -4.24 -9.14 6.28
N GLN A 152 -4.36 -8.18 7.19
CA GLN A 152 -3.23 -7.35 7.60
C GLN A 152 -2.15 -8.17 8.30
N THR A 153 -2.55 -9.08 9.19
CA THR A 153 -1.61 -9.99 9.87
C THR A 153 -0.90 -10.91 8.88
N GLU A 154 -1.63 -11.43 7.89
CA GLU A 154 -1.08 -12.23 6.79
C GLU A 154 -0.10 -11.43 5.93
N LEU A 155 -0.47 -10.19 5.56
CA LEU A 155 0.39 -9.27 4.82
C LEU A 155 1.70 -9.00 5.58
N ASP A 156 1.62 -8.69 6.87
CA ASP A 156 2.79 -8.42 7.71
C ASP A 156 3.69 -9.66 7.88
N ALA A 157 3.09 -10.85 7.95
CA ALA A 157 3.84 -12.11 7.97
C ALA A 157 4.56 -12.36 6.63
N MET A 158 3.88 -12.15 5.50
CA MET A 158 4.47 -12.31 4.17
C MET A 158 5.60 -11.32 3.91
N ILE A 159 5.43 -10.05 4.30
CA ILE A 159 6.48 -9.02 4.22
C ILE A 159 7.71 -9.42 5.03
N ARG A 160 7.51 -9.89 6.27
CA ARG A 160 8.62 -10.34 7.13
C ARG A 160 9.36 -11.53 6.56
N SER A 161 8.64 -12.56 6.08
CA SER A 161 9.25 -13.72 5.44
C SER A 161 10.09 -13.32 4.23
N PHE A 162 9.51 -12.51 3.35
CA PHE A 162 10.19 -12.05 2.15
C PHE A 162 11.47 -11.24 2.46
N ALA A 163 11.44 -10.40 3.50
CA ALA A 163 12.61 -9.63 3.92
C ALA A 163 13.74 -10.51 4.48
N LEU A 164 13.41 -11.65 5.13
CA LEU A 164 14.40 -12.59 5.66
C LEU A 164 15.07 -13.40 4.54
N ASP A 165 14.31 -13.86 3.55
CA ASP A 165 14.81 -14.67 2.43
C ASP A 165 15.77 -13.88 1.50
N ARG A 166 15.77 -12.55 1.58
CA ARG A 166 16.44 -11.64 0.64
C ARG A 166 17.58 -10.82 1.25
N ARG A 167 17.97 -11.08 2.51
CA ARG A 167 19.19 -10.50 3.08
C ARG A 167 20.41 -11.12 2.37
N PHE A 168 21.02 -10.36 1.46
CA PHE A 168 22.31 -10.65 0.83
C PHE A 168 23.45 -9.94 1.55
#